data_AF-A0A4Y9IJM4-F1
#
_entry.id   AF-A0A4Y9IJM4-F1
#
_cell.length_a   1.000
_cell.length_b   1.000
_cell.length_c   1.000
_cell.angle_alpha   90.00
_cell.angle_beta   90.00
_cell.angle_gamma   90.00
#
_symmetry.space_group_name_H-M   'P 1'
#
loop_
_entity.id
_entity.type
_entity.pdbx_description
1 polymer ?
#
loop_
_entity_poly.entity_id
_entity_poly.type
_entity_poly.pdbx_seq_one_letter_code
_entity_poly.pdbx_strand_id
1 'polypeptide(L)'
;MPLENSTFDYEGVISKVIEDCNVLMDIEKEIQQQQPRNFIASKDARILCILYHKDGTTSELCLCQDSDVKYIYINGVLQNFNFPLVYLIKKNSGYYEWFTEKEKLGFEELNYCEHF
;
A
#
# COMPACT_ATOMS: atom_id res chain seq x y z
N MET A 1 6.06 -25.93 -6.13
CA MET A 1 6.91 -25.91 -4.92
C MET A 1 6.17 -25.09 -3.88
N PRO A 2 5.95 -25.57 -2.65
CA PRO A 2 5.32 -24.75 -1.63
C PRO A 2 6.32 -23.64 -1.26
N LEU A 3 5.89 -22.39 -1.38
CA LEU A 3 6.62 -21.23 -0.87
C LEU A 3 6.64 -21.37 0.65
N GLU A 4 7.82 -21.65 1.21
CA GLU A 4 8.03 -21.57 2.65
C GLU A 4 7.72 -20.13 3.09
N ASN A 5 6.78 -20.01 4.02
CA ASN A 5 6.47 -18.77 4.71
C ASN A 5 7.73 -18.28 5.43
N SER A 6 8.51 -17.40 4.79
CA SER A 6 9.55 -16.65 5.48
C SER A 6 8.89 -15.57 6.33
N THR A 7 8.40 -15.97 7.51
CA THR A 7 8.00 -15.02 8.56
C THR A 7 9.27 -14.40 9.12
N PHE A 8 9.75 -13.34 8.48
CA PHE A 8 10.70 -12.42 9.11
C PHE A 8 9.96 -11.70 10.25
N ASP A 9 9.93 -12.31 11.44
CA ASP A 9 9.44 -11.69 12.67
C ASP A 9 10.49 -10.66 13.15
N TYR A 10 10.52 -9.50 12.48
CA TYR A 10 11.09 -8.30 13.07
C TYR A 10 10.09 -7.73 14.08
N GLU A 11 10.50 -7.50 15.32
CA GLU A 11 9.67 -6.83 16.31
C GLU A 11 9.09 -5.53 15.72
N GLY A 12 7.76 -5.42 15.69
CA GLY A 12 7.06 -4.24 15.15
C GLY A 12 6.70 -4.29 13.66
N VAL A 13 6.95 -5.40 12.95
CA VAL A 13 6.48 -5.62 11.57
C VAL A 13 5.38 -6.67 11.55
N ILE A 14 4.28 -6.40 10.85
CA ILE A 14 3.22 -7.40 10.62
C ILE A 14 3.06 -7.61 9.12
N SER A 15 3.22 -8.86 8.70
CA SER A 15 3.08 -9.27 7.31
C SER A 15 1.65 -9.74 7.01
N LYS A 16 1.16 -9.34 5.84
CA LYS A 16 -0.16 -9.71 5.31
C LYS A 16 -0.01 -9.98 3.81
N VAL A 17 -0.80 -10.93 3.31
CA VAL A 17 -0.82 -11.28 1.88
C VAL A 17 -2.22 -10.99 1.35
N ILE A 18 -2.29 -10.27 0.22
CA ILE A 18 -3.52 -10.03 -0.53
C ILE A 18 -3.49 -10.98 -1.74
N GLU A 19 -4.40 -11.96 -1.77
CA GLU A 19 -4.44 -13.00 -2.82
C GLU A 19 -5.70 -12.93 -3.69
N ASP A 20 -6.71 -12.14 -3.28
CA ASP A 20 -7.95 -11.99 -4.04
C ASP A 20 -7.65 -11.35 -5.40
N CYS A 21 -7.94 -12.09 -6.47
CA CYS A 21 -7.62 -11.67 -7.83
C CYS A 21 -8.38 -10.41 -8.27
N ASN A 22 -9.61 -10.20 -7.82
CA ASN A 22 -10.36 -8.99 -8.18
C ASN A 22 -9.72 -7.77 -7.50
N VAL A 23 -9.36 -7.91 -6.22
CA VAL A 23 -8.64 -6.86 -5.48
C VAL A 23 -7.29 -6.55 -6.13
N LEU A 24 -6.53 -7.59 -6.50
CA LEU A 24 -5.25 -7.41 -7.17
C LEU A 24 -5.37 -6.72 -8.53
N MET A 25 -6.44 -7.00 -9.30
CA MET A 25 -6.73 -6.31 -10.55
C MET A 25 -7.05 -4.82 -10.33
N ASP A 26 -7.82 -4.49 -9.29
CA ASP A 26 -8.13 -3.11 -8.95
C ASP A 26 -6.87 -2.35 -8.49
N ILE A 27 -6.02 -2.99 -7.68
CA ILE A 27 -4.73 -2.43 -7.27
C ILE A 27 -3.83 -2.19 -8.50
N GLU A 28 -3.73 -3.16 -9.42
CA GLU A 28 -2.93 -3.02 -10.63
C GLU A 28 -3.41 -1.84 -11.49
N LYS A 29 -4.73 -1.68 -11.64
CA LYS A 29 -5.32 -0.57 -12.38
C LYS A 29 -4.93 0.78 -11.78
N GLU A 30 -4.89 0.92 -10.46
CA GLU A 30 -4.50 2.16 -9.79
C GLU A 30 -2.97 2.40 -9.83
N ILE A 31 -2.17 1.33 -9.88
CA ILE A 31 -0.71 1.39 -10.11
C ILE A 31 -0.40 1.89 -11.54
N GLN A 32 -1.10 1.38 -12.56
CA GLN A 32 -0.88 1.78 -13.96
C GLN A 32 -1.21 3.26 -14.24
N GLN A 33 -2.05 3.88 -13.41
CA GLN A 33 -2.39 5.29 -13.50
C GLN A 33 -1.34 6.21 -12.85
N GLN A 34 -0.36 5.66 -12.13
CA GLN A 34 0.65 6.45 -11.44
C GLN A 34 1.52 7.22 -12.41
N GLN A 35 1.91 8.42 -11.98
CA GLN A 35 2.80 9.30 -12.73
C GLN A 35 3.95 9.73 -11.83
N PRO A 36 5.20 9.63 -12.29
CA PRO A 36 6.35 10.06 -11.53
C PRO A 36 6.23 11.54 -11.15
N ARG A 37 6.61 11.84 -9.91
CA ARG A 37 6.67 13.20 -9.39
C ARG A 37 8.13 13.58 -9.16
N ASN A 38 8.58 14.63 -9.83
CA ASN A 38 9.93 15.18 -9.65
C ASN A 38 9.99 16.00 -8.35
N PHE A 39 10.10 15.33 -7.21
CA PHE A 39 10.26 15.94 -5.89
C PHE A 39 11.11 15.04 -4.99
N ILE A 40 11.94 15.64 -4.13
CA ILE A 40 12.73 14.91 -3.14
C ILE A 40 11.96 14.92 -1.83
N ALA A 41 11.35 13.79 -1.50
CA ALA A 41 10.70 13.55 -0.22
C ALA A 41 11.55 12.63 0.66
N SER A 42 11.37 12.74 1.98
CA SER A 42 11.94 11.79 2.94
C SER A 42 11.37 10.39 2.72
N LYS A 43 12.23 9.37 2.76
CA LYS A 43 11.85 7.96 2.61
C LYS A 43 11.48 7.36 3.97
N ASP A 44 10.47 7.90 4.64
CA ASP A 44 9.79 7.18 5.73
C ASP A 44 8.68 6.36 5.07
N ALA A 45 8.75 5.02 5.12
CA ALA A 45 7.72 4.13 4.59
C ALA A 45 7.07 3.38 5.76
N ARG A 46 5.74 3.48 5.85
CA ARG A 46 4.96 2.84 6.92
C ARG A 46 4.32 1.53 6.48
N ILE A 47 4.17 1.34 5.17
CA ILE A 47 3.75 0.07 4.55
C ILE A 47 4.69 -0.20 3.38
N LEU A 48 5.30 -1.38 3.38
CA LEU A 48 6.10 -1.93 2.28
C LEU A 48 5.31 -3.07 1.65
N CYS A 49 5.06 -2.96 0.34
CA CYS A 49 4.43 -4.00 -0.45
C CYS A 49 5.46 -4.61 -1.40
N ILE A 50 5.55 -5.94 -1.38
CA ILE A 50 6.29 -6.71 -2.38
C ILE A 50 5.26 -7.27 -3.37
N LEU A 51 5.30 -6.80 -4.61
CA LEU A 51 4.40 -7.19 -5.68
C LEU A 51 5.01 -8.39 -6.41
N TYR A 52 4.29 -9.52 -6.44
CA TYR A 52 4.70 -10.72 -7.17
C TYR A 52 3.93 -10.79 -8.49
N HIS A 53 4.66 -10.69 -9.60
CA HIS A 53 4.07 -10.68 -10.93
C HIS A 53 3.98 -12.09 -11.52
N LYS A 54 3.05 -12.28 -12.46
CA LYS A 54 2.84 -13.59 -13.13
C LYS A 54 4.05 -14.06 -13.93
N ASP A 55 4.90 -13.14 -14.37
CA ASP A 55 6.15 -13.45 -15.08
C ASP A 55 7.30 -13.85 -14.14
N GLY A 56 7.05 -13.90 -12.83
CA GLY A 56 8.03 -14.25 -11.80
C GLY A 56 8.90 -13.08 -11.34
N THR A 57 8.72 -11.88 -11.90
CA THR A 57 9.41 -10.68 -11.43
C THR A 57 8.76 -10.13 -10.16
N THR A 58 9.50 -9.28 -9.45
CA THR A 58 9.00 -8.58 -8.28
C THR A 58 9.14 -7.07 -8.44
N SER A 59 8.23 -6.31 -7.85
CA SER A 59 8.35 -4.86 -7.73
C SER A 59 8.09 -4.42 -6.30
N GLU A 60 8.64 -3.26 -5.95
CA GLU A 60 8.46 -2.65 -4.65
C GLU A 60 7.47 -1.49 -4.75
N LEU A 61 6.51 -1.46 -3.82
CA LEU A 61 5.62 -0.32 -3.61
C LEU A 61 5.67 0.07 -2.14
N CYS A 62 6.09 1.30 -1.86
CA CYS A 62 6.14 1.86 -0.51
C CYS A 62 5.06 2.93 -0.35
N LEU A 63 4.29 2.83 0.73
CA LEU A 63 3.30 3.83 1.12
C LEU A 63 3.73 4.53 2.40
N CYS A 64 3.58 5.84 2.40
CA CYS A 64 3.63 6.66 3.60
C CYS A 64 2.47 7.65 3.58
N GLN A 65 1.67 7.60 4.63
CA GLN A 65 0.59 8.55 4.83
C GLN A 65 0.50 8.87 6.32
N ASP A 66 0.85 10.10 6.64
CA ASP A 66 0.62 10.76 7.93
C ASP A 66 -0.02 12.14 7.65
N SER A 67 -0.45 12.87 8.68
CA SER A 67 -1.14 14.16 8.57
C SER A 67 -0.47 15.14 7.62
N ASP A 68 0.87 15.16 7.61
CA ASP A 68 1.67 16.12 6.84
C ASP A 68 2.47 15.46 5.69
N VAL A 69 2.39 14.14 5.55
CA VAL A 69 3.32 13.35 4.73
C VAL A 69 2.54 12.34 3.90
N LYS A 70 2.55 12.49 2.57
CA LYS A 70 1.78 11.63 1.65
C LYS A 70 2.62 11.24 0.45
N TYR A 71 3.16 10.03 0.48
CA TYR A 71 4.04 9.52 -0.57
C TYR A 71 3.68 8.10 -0.99
N ILE A 72 3.80 7.88 -2.29
CA ILE A 72 3.78 6.57 -2.92
C ILE A 72 5.10 6.47 -3.67
N TYR A 73 5.89 5.44 -3.41
CA TYR A 73 7.07 5.12 -4.20
C TYR A 73 6.85 3.79 -4.91
N ILE A 74 7.17 3.74 -6.19
CA ILE A 74 7.22 2.50 -6.97
C ILE A 74 8.66 2.32 -7.43
N ASN A 75 9.29 1.22 -7.03
CA ASN A 75 10.69 0.92 -7.30
C ASN A 75 11.62 2.11 -6.97
N GLY A 76 11.37 2.78 -5.84
CA GLY A 76 12.14 3.94 -5.37
C GLY A 76 11.84 5.27 -6.08
N VAL A 77 10.93 5.31 -7.05
CA VAL A 77 10.51 6.54 -7.75
C VAL A 77 9.24 7.08 -7.11
N LEU A 78 9.29 8.35 -6.67
CA LEU A 78 8.12 9.04 -6.09
C LEU A 78 7.03 9.22 -7.14
N GLN A 79 5.79 8.93 -6.77
CA GLN A 79 4.60 9.09 -7.59
C GLN A 79 3.68 10.18 -7.04
N ASN A 80 2.67 10.56 -7.82
CA ASN A 80 1.54 11.32 -7.31
C ASN A 80 0.79 10.51 -6.23
N PHE A 81 0.22 11.20 -5.24
CA PHE A 81 -0.58 10.50 -4.23
C PHE A 81 -1.92 10.07 -4.82
N ASN A 82 -2.35 8.84 -4.51
CA ASN A 82 -3.58 8.23 -5.02
C ASN A 82 -4.33 7.60 -3.83
N PHE A 83 -5.44 8.22 -3.43
CA PHE A 83 -6.29 7.74 -2.34
C PHE A 83 -6.88 6.35 -2.59
N PRO A 84 -7.49 6.06 -3.77
CA PRO A 84 -7.94 4.70 -4.11
C PRO A 84 -6.89 3.61 -3.91
N LEU A 85 -5.66 3.82 -4.39
CA LEU A 85 -4.58 2.83 -4.24
C LEU A 85 -4.25 2.56 -2.78
N VAL A 86 -4.13 3.62 -1.98
CA VAL A 86 -3.83 3.50 -0.54
C VAL A 86 -4.97 2.83 0.20
N TYR A 87 -6.22 3.18 -0.11
CA TYR A 87 -7.40 2.56 0.48
C TYR A 87 -7.46 1.06 0.18
N LEU A 88 -7.28 0.66 -1.09
CA LEU A 88 -7.31 -0.75 -1.49
C LEU A 88 -6.25 -1.57 -0.73
N ILE A 89 -5.02 -1.06 -0.62
CA ILE A 89 -3.94 -1.75 0.09
C ILE A 89 -4.23 -1.84 1.60
N LYS A 90 -4.61 -0.73 2.25
CA LYS A 90 -4.87 -0.72 3.70
C LYS A 90 -6.10 -1.53 4.09
N LYS A 91 -7.20 -1.44 3.33
CA LYS A 91 -8.42 -2.22 3.57
C LYS A 91 -8.14 -3.70 3.48
N ASN A 92 -7.49 -4.14 2.40
CA ASN A 92 -7.29 -5.57 2.14
C ASN A 92 -6.10 -6.19 2.89
N SER A 93 -5.24 -5.37 3.50
CA SER A 93 -4.24 -5.86 4.47
C SER A 93 -4.78 -5.93 5.91
N GLY A 94 -6.01 -5.46 6.17
CA GLY A 94 -6.56 -5.37 7.53
C GLY A 94 -5.94 -4.24 8.36
N TYR A 95 -5.26 -3.27 7.73
CA TYR A 95 -4.59 -2.16 8.41
C TYR A 95 -5.55 -1.38 9.32
N TYR A 96 -6.78 -1.13 8.87
CA TYR A 96 -7.76 -0.36 9.63
C TYR A 96 -8.30 -1.10 10.86
N GLU A 97 -8.16 -2.43 10.94
CA GLU A 97 -8.65 -3.22 12.08
C GLU A 97 -7.89 -2.91 13.38
N TRP A 98 -6.75 -2.23 13.27
CA TRP A 98 -5.87 -1.90 14.38
C TRP A 98 -6.21 -0.55 15.02
N PHE A 99 -7.14 0.19 14.42
CA PHE A 99 -7.53 1.52 14.84
C PHE A 99 -8.97 1.50 15.31
N THR A 100 -9.26 2.29 16.34
CA THR A 100 -10.62 2.57 16.78
C THR A 100 -11.38 3.38 15.73
N GLU A 101 -12.71 3.35 15.75
CA GLU A 101 -13.54 4.17 14.87
C GLU A 101 -13.22 5.67 14.95
N LYS A 102 -12.84 6.15 16.14
CA LYS A 102 -12.42 7.55 16.33
C LYS A 102 -11.10 7.85 15.61
N GLU A 103 -10.13 6.95 15.66
CA GLU A 103 -8.84 7.11 14.98
C GLU A 103 -9.01 7.01 13.46
N LYS A 104 -9.95 6.19 12.99
CA LYS A 104 -10.25 6.04 11.56
C LYS A 104 -10.70 7.34 10.90
N LEU A 105 -11.31 8.27 11.65
CA LEU A 105 -11.68 9.60 11.13
C LEU A 105 -10.48 10.41 10.60
N GLY A 106 -9.26 10.08 11.02
CA GLY A 106 -8.04 10.72 10.52
C GLY A 106 -7.55 10.20 9.16
N PHE A 107 -8.09 9.07 8.66
CA PHE A 107 -7.69 8.51 7.37
C PHE A 107 -8.49 9.13 6.24
N GLU A 108 -7.90 10.12 5.56
CA GLU A 108 -8.53 10.85 4.46
C GLU A 108 -9.01 9.93 3.31
N GLU A 109 -8.30 8.83 3.06
CA GLU A 109 -8.68 7.86 2.03
C GLU A 109 -10.00 7.15 2.35
N LEU A 110 -10.39 7.01 3.62
CA LEU A 110 -11.68 6.45 3.99
C LEU A 110 -12.82 7.38 3.55
N ASN A 111 -12.66 8.69 3.76
CA ASN A 111 -13.63 9.71 3.35
C ASN A 111 -13.72 9.85 1.82
N TYR A 112 -12.60 9.63 1.11
CA TYR A 112 -12.56 9.74 -0.35
C TYR A 112 -13.17 8.52 -1.05
N CYS A 113 -13.15 7.36 -0.38
CA CYS A 113 -13.50 6.07 -0.96
C CYS A 113 -14.76 5.43 -0.35
N GLU A 114 -15.61 6.18 0.36
CA GLU A 114 -16.90 5.67 0.92
C GLU A 114 -17.88 5.13 -0.13
N HIS A 115 -17.54 5.23 -1.42
CA HIS A 115 -18.36 4.78 -2.55
C HIS A 115 -17.71 3.67 -3.40
N PHE A 116 -16.61 3.06 -2.94
CA PHE A 116 -16.01 1.87 -3.56
C PHE A 116 -16.55 0.57 -2.95
#